data_AF-A0A925YHV8-F1
#
_entry.id   AF-A0A925YHV8-F1
#
_cell.length_a   1.000
_cell.length_b   1.000
_cell.length_c   1.000
_cell.angle_alpha   90.00
_cell.angle_beta   90.00
_cell.angle_gamma   90.00
#
_symmetry.space_group_name_H-M   'P 1'
#
loop_
_entity.id
_entity.type
_entity.pdbx_description
1 polymer ?
#
loop_
_entity_poly.entity_id
_entity_poly.type
_entity_poly.pdbx_seq_one_letter_code
_entity_poly.pdbx_strand_id
1 'polypeptide(L)'
;DTLKILPLERIVDCECDSRLARQILHYNYGSEHRVAACLSCGCLSCYYSMSDEPRGAGEVGGANFVVPIPAAVADWLDGFPRLLTLGPTSDDPIWAEAGTRCRDWERLQRLTDEQTHTTSGIPPGRRLALLPIPDTPFPALPDDKWAREFQSYISVRDLTEAPDDIPAETLVRLAKPGTPTHYVGVDRLIHHPGAMALLCDGLRESDTDEWATWLAVLRWGRPPRREVIAALGEGLTRFPLTPSAGWSGHVQEHLLILGLLNVLVHLHIPADWCEGDLRTFQERVGRRDWDLVAEISRTRRTLATV
;
A
#
# COMPACT_ATOMS: atom_id res chain seq x y z
N ASP A 1 17.27 17.79 24.92
CA ASP A 1 15.93 17.96 24.32
C ASP A 1 15.01 16.84 24.75
N THR A 2 13.89 17.19 25.38
CA THR A 2 12.90 16.20 25.84
C THR A 2 12.07 15.76 24.63
N LEU A 3 12.07 14.47 24.31
CA LEU A 3 11.17 13.91 23.30
C LEU A 3 9.73 14.19 23.71
N LYS A 4 8.95 14.77 22.79
CA LYS A 4 7.54 15.02 23.05
C LYS A 4 6.75 13.74 22.81
N ILE A 5 5.94 13.38 23.79
CA ILE A 5 5.13 12.16 23.77
C ILE A 5 3.68 12.55 23.53
N LEU A 6 3.07 11.96 22.51
CA LEU A 6 1.66 12.11 22.17
C LEU A 6 0.90 10.83 22.57
N PRO A 7 -0.38 10.95 22.97
CA PRO A 7 -1.29 9.83 23.06
C PRO A 7 -1.34 9.01 21.76
N LEU A 8 -1.67 7.72 21.84
CA LEU A 8 -1.64 6.81 20.69
C LEU A 8 -2.55 7.28 19.53
N GLU A 9 -3.68 7.90 19.86
CA GLU A 9 -4.63 8.46 18.89
C GLU A 9 -4.15 9.76 18.22
N ARG A 10 -3.05 10.35 18.70
CA ARG A 10 -2.48 11.60 18.20
C ARG A 10 -1.13 11.34 17.52
N ILE A 11 -1.08 11.64 16.23
CA ILE A 11 0.13 11.50 15.39
C ILE A 11 0.69 12.84 14.91
N VAL A 12 0.02 13.96 15.25
CA VAL A 12 0.45 15.32 14.94
C VAL A 12 0.45 16.15 16.20
N ASP A 13 1.50 16.94 16.36
CA ASP A 13 1.74 17.80 17.50
C ASP A 13 0.98 19.14 17.44
N CYS A 14 -0.35 19.06 17.43
CA CYS A 14 -1.22 20.23 17.51
C CYS A 14 -2.46 19.95 18.35
N GLU A 15 -3.17 20.99 18.77
CA GLU A 15 -4.36 20.86 19.62
C GLU A 15 -5.66 20.55 18.84
N CYS A 16 -5.61 20.53 17.51
CA CYS A 16 -6.76 20.23 16.66
C CYS A 16 -7.32 18.81 16.92
N ASP A 17 -8.52 18.55 16.40
CA ASP A 17 -9.13 17.22 16.40
C ASP A 17 -8.17 16.20 15.75
N SER A 18 -7.80 15.16 16.50
CA SER A 18 -6.84 14.15 16.06
C SER A 18 -7.31 13.37 14.84
N ARG A 19 -8.63 13.29 14.61
CA ARG A 19 -9.23 12.67 13.42
C ARG A 19 -8.93 13.42 12.13
N LEU A 20 -8.38 14.64 12.21
CA LEU A 20 -7.95 15.44 11.06
C LEU A 20 -6.46 15.27 10.73
N ALA A 21 -5.71 14.51 11.54
CA ALA A 21 -4.35 14.14 11.21
C ALA A 21 -4.33 13.14 10.05
N ARG A 22 -3.46 13.35 9.07
CA ARG A 22 -3.27 12.47 7.92
C ARG A 22 -1.81 12.20 7.66
N GLN A 23 -1.51 10.95 7.32
CA GLN A 23 -0.18 10.58 6.85
C GLN A 23 0.12 11.27 5.53
N ILE A 24 1.38 11.59 5.32
CA ILE A 24 1.89 12.07 4.04
C ILE A 24 2.20 10.85 3.18
N LEU A 25 1.70 10.84 1.94
CA LEU A 25 1.73 9.68 1.03
C LEU A 25 1.11 8.41 1.66
N HIS A 26 1.90 7.50 2.17
CA HIS A 26 1.45 6.24 2.75
C HIS A 26 2.48 5.73 3.75
N TYR A 27 2.07 4.77 4.58
CA TYR A 27 2.96 4.08 5.50
C TYR A 27 4.17 3.46 4.78
N ASN A 28 5.36 3.82 5.26
CA ASN A 28 6.66 3.33 4.80
C ASN A 28 7.11 2.18 5.72
N TYR A 29 6.81 0.95 5.35
CA TYR A 29 7.33 -0.24 6.02
C TYR A 29 8.86 -0.20 5.98
N GLY A 30 9.49 -0.26 7.16
CA GLY A 30 10.94 -0.26 7.31
C GLY A 30 11.57 1.10 7.62
N SER A 31 10.80 2.19 7.59
CA SER A 31 11.25 3.45 8.20
C SER A 31 10.84 3.48 9.67
N GLU A 32 11.78 3.93 10.51
CA GLU A 32 11.51 4.13 11.93
C GLU A 32 10.52 5.29 12.11
N HIS A 33 10.55 6.28 11.21
CA HIS A 33 9.83 7.54 11.34
C HIS A 33 8.72 7.72 10.29
N ARG A 34 7.51 8.01 10.76
CA ARG A 34 6.34 8.35 9.96
C ARG A 34 6.15 9.86 9.93
N VAL A 35 5.52 10.37 8.88
CA VAL A 35 5.21 11.79 8.75
C VAL A 35 3.71 11.98 8.58
N ALA A 36 3.15 12.88 9.37
CA ALA A 36 1.74 13.26 9.30
C ALA A 36 1.57 14.77 9.38
N ALA A 37 0.47 15.27 8.82
CA ALA A 37 0.08 16.66 8.90
C ALA A 37 -1.39 16.79 9.32
N CYS A 38 -1.70 17.85 10.06
CA CYS A 38 -3.08 18.19 10.42
C CYS A 38 -3.76 18.91 9.26
N LEU A 39 -4.89 18.39 8.78
CA LEU A 39 -5.67 19.07 7.75
C LEU A 39 -6.34 20.36 8.25
N SER A 40 -6.41 20.62 9.56
CA SER A 40 -6.97 21.88 10.06
C SER A 40 -5.94 23.00 10.07
N CYS A 41 -4.87 22.85 10.85
CA CYS A 41 -3.87 23.91 11.05
C CYS A 41 -2.63 23.78 10.15
N GLY A 42 -2.46 22.68 9.43
CA GLY A 42 -1.27 22.41 8.63
C GLY A 42 -0.03 21.98 9.42
N CYS A 43 -0.12 21.83 10.75
CA CYS A 43 1.01 21.37 11.57
C CYS A 43 1.51 20.01 11.05
N LEU A 44 2.82 19.90 10.81
CA LEU A 44 3.51 18.69 10.40
C LEU A 44 4.24 18.06 11.60
N SER A 45 4.25 16.74 11.67
CA SER A 45 5.00 16.00 12.68
C SER A 45 5.65 14.76 12.09
N CYS A 46 6.93 14.61 12.39
CA CYS A 46 7.67 13.38 12.24
C CYS A 46 7.58 12.60 13.55
N TYR A 47 7.17 11.34 13.52
CA TYR A 47 6.93 10.55 14.71
C TYR A 47 7.24 9.07 14.53
N TYR A 48 7.58 8.37 15.60
CA TYR A 48 7.54 6.90 15.62
C TYR A 48 6.55 6.42 16.69
N SER A 49 5.95 5.27 16.46
CA SER A 49 5.01 4.65 17.39
C SER A 49 5.71 3.55 18.17
N MET A 50 5.59 3.57 19.49
CA MET A 50 5.85 2.38 20.30
C MET A 50 4.51 1.82 20.76
N SER A 51 4.24 0.58 20.40
CA SER A 51 3.16 -0.21 20.98
C SER A 51 3.79 -1.34 21.78
N ASP A 52 3.37 -1.51 23.03
CA ASP A 52 3.61 -2.75 23.74
C ASP A 52 2.88 -3.86 22.98
N GLU A 53 3.61 -4.90 22.56
CA GLU A 53 2.95 -6.12 22.10
C GLU A 53 2.01 -6.61 23.21
N PRO A 54 0.79 -7.05 22.88
CA PRO A 54 -0.19 -7.42 23.88
C PRO A 54 0.34 -8.59 24.73
N ARG A 55 0.85 -8.28 25.92
CA ARG A 55 1.12 -9.27 26.96
C ARG A 55 -0.20 -9.61 27.64
N GLY A 56 -1.02 -10.42 26.99
CA GLY A 56 -2.05 -11.25 27.62
C GLY A 56 -3.18 -10.57 28.43
N ALA A 57 -3.33 -9.24 28.43
CA ALA A 57 -4.31 -8.55 29.28
C ALA A 57 -5.24 -7.55 28.54
N GLY A 58 -5.21 -7.50 27.21
CA GLY A 58 -6.18 -6.72 26.42
C GLY A 58 -5.98 -5.20 26.42
N GLU A 59 -5.04 -4.67 27.20
CA GLU A 59 -4.60 -3.27 27.09
C GLU A 59 -3.34 -3.19 26.22
N VAL A 60 -3.47 -2.57 25.04
CA VAL A 60 -2.32 -2.15 24.24
C VAL A 60 -1.88 -0.80 24.79
N GLY A 61 -0.82 -0.80 25.62
CA GLY A 61 -0.10 0.41 25.96
C GLY A 61 0.64 0.91 24.72
N GLY A 62 0.54 2.20 24.41
CA GLY A 62 1.27 2.76 23.28
C GLY A 62 1.31 4.28 23.28
N ALA A 63 2.34 4.83 22.64
CA ALA A 63 2.51 6.27 22.49
C ALA A 63 3.21 6.59 21.16
N ASN A 64 3.00 7.81 20.68
CA ASN A 64 3.73 8.36 19.54
C ASN A 64 4.77 9.36 20.04
N PHE A 65 6.00 9.23 19.56
CA PHE A 65 7.13 10.08 19.95
C PHE A 65 7.45 11.02 18.80
N VAL A 66 7.33 12.32 19.04
CA VAL A 66 7.65 13.34 18.03
C VAL A 66 9.17 13.50 17.98
N VAL A 67 9.70 13.40 16.77
CA VAL A 67 11.13 13.51 16.51
C VAL A 67 11.39 14.85 15.81
N PRO A 68 12.23 15.72 16.40
CA PRO A 68 12.63 16.96 15.74
C PRO A 68 13.35 16.66 14.43
N ILE A 69 12.88 17.27 13.35
CA ILE A 69 13.52 17.25 12.03
C ILE A 69 13.98 18.66 11.64
N PRO A 70 15.01 18.80 10.79
CA PRO A 70 15.43 20.11 10.29
C PRO A 70 14.29 20.83 9.56
N ALA A 71 14.17 22.15 9.73
CA ALA A 71 13.09 22.94 9.14
C ALA A 71 13.00 22.78 7.62
N ALA A 72 14.14 22.79 6.91
CA ALA A 72 14.16 22.57 5.47
C ALA A 72 13.57 21.21 5.05
N VAL A 73 13.76 20.16 5.86
CA VAL A 73 13.18 18.83 5.62
C VAL A 73 11.68 18.86 5.88
N ALA A 74 11.25 19.52 6.96
CA ALA A 74 9.82 19.69 7.26
C ALA A 74 9.10 20.44 6.12
N ASP A 75 9.67 21.54 5.64
CA ASP A 75 9.13 22.34 4.54
C ASP A 75 9.03 21.51 3.24
N TRP A 76 10.06 20.72 2.94
CA TRP A 76 10.06 19.84 1.77
C TRP A 76 9.01 18.72 1.88
N LEU A 77 8.91 18.07 3.05
CA LEU A 77 7.89 17.05 3.31
C LEU A 77 6.47 17.62 3.30
N ASP A 78 6.29 18.88 3.74
CA ASP A 78 4.99 19.54 3.76
C ASP A 78 4.39 19.65 2.35
N GLY A 79 5.19 19.70 1.29
CA GLY A 79 4.73 19.77 -0.09
C GLY A 79 4.12 18.49 -0.68
N PHE A 80 4.17 17.35 0.00
CA PHE A 80 3.63 16.08 -0.53
C PHE A 80 2.11 15.89 -0.30
N PRO A 81 1.41 15.07 -1.10
CA PRO A 81 -0.01 14.77 -0.90
C PRO A 81 -0.36 14.12 0.46
N ARG A 82 -1.57 14.40 0.95
CA ARG A 82 -2.12 13.88 2.22
C ARG A 82 -3.04 12.68 1.95
N LEU A 83 -2.78 11.56 2.59
CA LEU A 83 -3.67 10.39 2.51
C LEU A 83 -5.02 10.75 3.14
N LEU A 84 -6.14 10.50 2.47
CA LEU A 84 -7.49 10.74 3.01
C LEU A 84 -8.09 9.50 3.63
N THR A 85 -7.81 8.32 3.04
CA THR A 85 -8.30 7.03 3.53
C THR A 85 -7.71 6.73 4.90
N LEU A 86 -8.58 6.31 5.82
CA LEU A 86 -8.16 5.89 7.15
C LEU A 86 -7.67 4.44 7.09
N GLY A 87 -6.43 4.21 7.48
CA GLY A 87 -5.87 2.88 7.66
C GLY A 87 -4.54 2.71 6.90
N PRO A 88 -3.51 2.16 7.55
CA PRO A 88 -2.20 1.93 6.94
C PRO A 88 -2.19 0.81 5.88
N THR A 89 -3.33 0.17 5.64
CA THR A 89 -3.51 -1.00 4.76
C THR A 89 -4.65 -0.80 3.75
N SER A 90 -4.96 0.46 3.40
CA SER A 90 -5.97 0.70 2.38
C SER A 90 -5.44 0.30 1.01
N ASP A 91 -6.03 -0.75 0.46
CA ASP A 91 -5.76 -1.31 -0.86
C ASP A 91 -6.07 -0.36 -2.03
N ASP A 92 -6.76 0.76 -1.78
CA ASP A 92 -7.10 1.78 -2.77
C ASP A 92 -6.98 3.17 -2.11
N PRO A 93 -5.75 3.67 -1.90
CA PRO A 93 -5.54 4.94 -1.23
C PRO A 93 -6.08 6.11 -2.06
N ILE A 94 -6.57 7.12 -1.33
CA ILE A 94 -7.02 8.39 -1.88
C ILE A 94 -6.16 9.48 -1.27
N TRP A 95 -5.71 10.42 -2.08
CA TRP A 95 -4.91 11.55 -1.63
C TRP A 95 -5.59 12.87 -1.93
N ALA A 96 -5.26 13.87 -1.13
CA ALA A 96 -5.52 15.27 -1.41
C ALA A 96 -4.21 16.03 -1.56
N GLU A 97 -4.25 17.18 -2.25
CA GLU A 97 -3.11 18.08 -2.34
C GLU A 97 -2.64 18.53 -0.94
N ALA A 98 -1.34 18.80 -0.79
CA ALA A 98 -0.71 19.26 0.45
C ALA A 98 -1.42 20.47 1.11
N GLY A 99 -1.86 21.42 0.28
CA GLY A 99 -2.56 22.64 0.71
C GLY A 99 -3.99 22.43 1.18
N THR A 100 -4.54 21.22 1.06
CA THR A 100 -5.93 20.94 1.43
C THR A 100 -6.17 21.18 2.92
N ARG A 101 -7.28 21.84 3.25
CA ARG A 101 -7.68 22.10 4.64
C ARG A 101 -9.09 21.62 4.95
N CYS A 102 -9.27 21.04 6.13
CA CYS A 102 -10.54 20.56 6.67
C CYS A 102 -10.71 21.09 8.10
N ARG A 103 -11.86 21.73 8.37
CA ARG A 103 -12.17 22.30 9.69
C ARG A 103 -12.71 21.27 10.68
N ASP A 104 -13.33 20.20 10.18
CA ASP A 104 -14.04 19.21 10.96
C ASP A 104 -14.05 17.83 10.25
N TRP A 105 -14.42 16.81 11.01
CA TRP A 105 -14.48 15.41 10.55
C TRP A 105 -15.50 15.21 9.42
N GLU A 106 -16.64 15.90 9.46
CA GLU A 106 -17.69 15.76 8.44
C GLU A 106 -17.20 16.28 7.08
N ARG A 107 -16.48 17.41 7.04
CA ARG A 107 -15.88 17.92 5.81
C ARG A 107 -14.84 16.95 5.26
N LEU A 108 -14.07 16.31 6.13
CA LEU A 108 -13.08 15.33 5.74
C LEU A 108 -13.74 14.07 5.14
N GLN A 109 -14.83 13.58 5.71
CA GLN A 109 -15.60 12.49 5.12
C GLN A 109 -16.11 12.85 3.72
N ARG A 110 -16.76 14.02 3.58
CA ARG A 110 -17.22 14.51 2.27
C ARG A 110 -16.09 14.63 1.25
N LEU A 111 -14.94 15.16 1.66
CA LEU A 111 -13.77 15.28 0.80
C LEU A 111 -13.29 13.90 0.33
N THR A 112 -13.21 12.92 1.23
CA THR A 112 -12.83 11.55 0.88
C THR A 112 -13.82 10.95 -0.13
N ASP A 113 -15.12 11.13 0.09
CA ASP A 113 -16.17 10.62 -0.81
C ASP A 113 -16.14 11.31 -2.19
N GLU A 114 -16.00 12.64 -2.21
CA GLU A 114 -15.83 13.46 -3.43
C GLU A 114 -14.61 12.99 -4.24
N GLN A 115 -13.47 12.79 -3.59
CA GLN A 115 -12.24 12.32 -4.25
C GLN A 115 -12.39 10.88 -4.74
N THR A 116 -12.92 9.98 -3.92
CA THR A 116 -13.18 8.58 -4.29
C THR A 116 -14.04 8.49 -5.55
N HIS A 117 -15.10 9.31 -5.63
CA HIS A 117 -15.97 9.36 -6.81
C HIS A 117 -15.24 9.93 -8.03
N THR A 118 -14.53 11.04 -7.86
CA THR A 118 -13.85 11.76 -8.96
C THR A 118 -12.71 10.94 -9.56
N THR A 119 -12.01 10.14 -8.75
CA THR A 119 -10.88 9.32 -9.19
C THR A 119 -11.25 7.85 -9.43
N SER A 120 -12.55 7.53 -9.42
CA SER A 120 -13.03 6.17 -9.65
C SER A 120 -12.54 5.64 -11.00
N GLY A 121 -12.01 4.41 -11.01
CA GLY A 121 -11.44 3.78 -12.20
C GLY A 121 -10.05 4.27 -12.61
N ILE A 122 -9.48 5.28 -11.93
CA ILE A 122 -8.08 5.68 -12.11
C ILE A 122 -7.22 4.86 -11.14
N PRO A 123 -6.11 4.22 -11.57
CA PRO A 123 -5.19 3.52 -10.68
C PRO A 123 -4.58 4.44 -9.61
N PRO A 124 -4.31 3.97 -8.37
CA PRO A 124 -3.73 4.78 -7.31
C PRO A 124 -2.45 5.53 -7.71
N GLY A 125 -1.50 4.86 -8.38
CA GLY A 125 -0.27 5.51 -8.82
C GLY A 125 -0.52 6.65 -9.80
N ARG A 126 -1.48 6.49 -10.72
CA ARG A 126 -1.88 7.57 -11.62
C ARG A 126 -2.55 8.72 -10.90
N ARG A 127 -3.39 8.45 -9.89
CA ARG A 127 -3.99 9.51 -9.05
C ARG A 127 -2.91 10.31 -8.34
N LEU A 128 -1.92 9.62 -7.77
CA LEU A 128 -0.80 10.26 -7.08
C LEU A 128 0.05 11.10 -8.04
N ALA A 129 0.33 10.60 -9.25
CA ALA A 129 1.08 11.33 -10.28
C ALA A 129 0.35 12.58 -10.84
N LEU A 130 -0.95 12.70 -10.62
CA LEU A 130 -1.73 13.89 -10.99
C LEU A 130 -1.70 14.99 -9.92
N LEU A 131 -1.22 14.68 -8.71
CA LEU A 131 -1.13 15.65 -7.63
C LEU A 131 0.24 16.32 -7.64
N PRO A 132 0.32 17.61 -7.27
CA PRO A 132 1.59 18.27 -7.06
C PRO A 132 2.41 17.53 -6.00
N ILE A 133 3.67 17.28 -6.32
CA ILE A 133 4.72 16.86 -5.38
C ILE A 133 5.84 17.90 -5.42
N PRO A 134 6.74 17.96 -4.41
CA PRO A 134 7.87 18.88 -4.46
C PRO A 134 8.71 18.68 -5.72
N ASP A 135 8.88 19.72 -6.52
CA ASP A 135 9.75 19.72 -7.71
C ASP A 135 11.23 19.96 -7.37
N THR A 136 11.49 20.49 -6.18
CA THR A 136 12.84 20.68 -5.64
C THR A 136 13.46 19.37 -5.14
N PRO A 137 14.79 19.20 -5.27
CA PRO A 137 15.50 18.06 -4.69
C PRO A 137 15.41 18.08 -3.16
N PHE A 138 15.68 16.92 -2.54
CA PHE A 138 15.77 16.84 -1.08
C PHE A 138 16.82 17.84 -0.55
N PRO A 139 16.54 18.56 0.55
CA PRO A 139 17.46 19.55 1.09
C PRO A 139 18.85 18.97 1.38
N ALA A 140 19.89 19.68 0.98
CA ALA A 140 21.27 19.32 1.33
C ALA A 140 21.50 19.57 2.83
N LEU A 141 21.79 18.51 3.58
CA LEU A 141 22.05 18.56 5.01
C LEU A 141 23.48 18.10 5.32
N PRO A 142 24.08 18.54 6.44
CA PRO A 142 25.39 18.07 6.88
C PRO A 142 25.45 16.57 7.21
N ASP A 143 24.31 15.98 7.57
CA ASP A 143 24.14 14.58 7.95
C ASP A 143 23.19 13.89 6.96
N ASP A 144 23.57 12.69 6.50
CA ASP A 144 22.81 11.87 5.56
C ASP A 144 21.66 11.09 6.24
N LYS A 145 21.58 11.11 7.58
CA LYS A 145 20.55 10.41 8.36
C LYS A 145 19.15 10.66 7.79
N TRP A 146 18.78 11.92 7.59
CA TRP A 146 17.43 12.27 7.14
C TRP A 146 17.17 11.92 5.68
N ALA A 147 18.21 11.95 4.84
CA ALA A 147 18.09 11.48 3.46
C ALA A 147 17.82 9.96 3.43
N ARG A 148 18.51 9.19 4.28
CA ARG A 148 18.27 7.74 4.44
C ARG A 148 16.87 7.46 5.02
N GLU A 149 16.47 8.20 6.04
CA GLU A 149 15.16 8.06 6.68
C GLU A 149 14.01 8.31 5.70
N PHE A 150 14.12 9.38 4.90
CA PHE A 150 13.08 9.79 3.97
C PHE A 150 13.36 9.37 2.52
N GLN A 151 14.21 8.36 2.31
CA GLN A 151 14.59 7.89 0.98
C GLN A 151 13.37 7.47 0.14
N SER A 152 12.32 6.95 0.75
CA SER A 152 11.09 6.59 0.05
C SER A 152 10.35 7.80 -0.54
N TYR A 153 10.31 8.94 0.16
CA TYR A 153 9.75 10.19 -0.36
C TYR A 153 10.60 10.72 -1.51
N ILE A 154 11.92 10.64 -1.37
CA ILE A 154 12.88 11.02 -2.43
C ILE A 154 12.61 10.16 -3.68
N SER A 155 12.50 8.84 -3.50
CA SER A 155 12.23 7.91 -4.60
C SER A 155 10.86 8.13 -5.24
N VAL A 156 9.82 8.52 -4.51
CA VAL A 156 8.52 8.90 -5.11
C VAL A 156 8.68 10.14 -5.99
N ARG A 157 9.45 11.14 -5.53
CA ARG A 157 9.77 12.34 -6.32
C ARG A 157 10.51 11.98 -7.60
N ASP A 158 11.62 11.27 -7.46
CA ASP A 158 12.46 10.85 -8.57
C ASP A 158 11.67 10.03 -9.58
N LEU A 159 10.85 9.08 -9.12
CA LEU A 159 10.07 8.20 -9.98
C LEU A 159 8.91 8.92 -10.71
N THR A 160 8.33 9.95 -10.09
CA THR A 160 7.27 10.73 -10.74
C THR A 160 7.83 11.62 -11.85
N GLU A 161 9.03 12.17 -11.66
CA GLU A 161 9.74 13.02 -12.64
C GLU A 161 10.56 12.23 -13.66
N ALA A 162 10.82 10.94 -13.42
CA ALA A 162 11.68 10.13 -14.27
C ALA A 162 11.08 9.88 -15.68
N PRO A 163 11.93 9.71 -16.70
CA PRO A 163 11.51 9.33 -18.04
C PRO A 163 10.81 7.96 -18.07
N ASP A 164 10.10 7.67 -19.16
CA ASP A 164 9.33 6.42 -19.31
C ASP A 164 10.19 5.17 -19.59
N ASP A 165 11.51 5.32 -19.76
CA ASP A 165 12.44 4.25 -20.14
C ASP A 165 13.12 3.54 -18.96
N ILE A 166 12.55 3.65 -17.75
CA ILE A 166 13.05 2.95 -16.56
C ILE A 166 13.01 1.43 -16.80
N PRO A 167 14.11 0.70 -16.56
CA PRO A 167 14.14 -0.74 -16.74
C PRO A 167 13.09 -1.47 -15.89
N ALA A 168 12.43 -2.47 -16.48
CA ALA A 168 11.38 -3.25 -15.83
C ALA A 168 11.79 -3.81 -14.45
N GLU A 169 13.01 -4.35 -14.32
CA GLU A 169 13.53 -4.85 -13.05
C GLU A 169 13.55 -3.78 -11.95
N THR A 170 13.90 -2.55 -12.31
CA THR A 170 13.88 -1.42 -11.37
C THR A 170 12.45 -1.06 -10.99
N LEU A 171 11.52 -1.07 -11.95
CA LEU A 171 10.11 -0.82 -11.68
C LEU A 171 9.51 -1.90 -10.76
N VAL A 172 9.81 -3.18 -10.97
CA VAL A 172 9.38 -4.29 -10.08
C VAL A 172 9.88 -4.07 -8.66
N ARG A 173 11.17 -3.70 -8.49
CA ARG A 173 11.73 -3.41 -7.17
C ARG A 173 11.03 -2.23 -6.49
N LEU A 174 10.75 -1.16 -7.22
CA LEU A 174 10.07 0.04 -6.69
C LEU A 174 8.58 -0.16 -6.43
N ALA A 175 7.97 -1.10 -7.15
CA ALA A 175 6.59 -1.49 -7.04
C ALA A 175 6.33 -2.50 -5.90
N LYS A 176 7.33 -2.87 -5.09
CA LYS A 176 7.12 -3.75 -3.94
C LYS A 176 6.20 -3.10 -2.89
N PRO A 177 5.21 -3.84 -2.35
CA PRO A 177 4.30 -3.30 -1.35
C PRO A 177 5.01 -2.78 -0.10
N GLY A 178 4.32 -1.90 0.60
CA GLY A 178 4.79 -1.34 1.87
C GLY A 178 5.76 -0.17 1.72
N THR A 179 6.09 0.25 0.50
CA THR A 179 6.85 1.49 0.25
C THR A 179 5.94 2.54 -0.38
N PRO A 180 6.15 3.84 -0.10
CA PRO A 180 5.48 4.93 -0.83
C PRO A 180 5.63 4.84 -2.36
N THR A 181 6.74 4.27 -2.85
CA THR A 181 6.99 4.07 -4.29
C THR A 181 6.10 3.02 -4.92
N HIS A 182 5.50 2.10 -4.13
CA HIS A 182 4.66 1.00 -4.59
C HIS A 182 3.66 1.45 -5.66
N TYR A 183 2.85 2.45 -5.34
CA TYR A 183 1.76 2.88 -6.21
C TYR A 183 2.25 3.45 -7.55
N VAL A 184 3.26 4.31 -7.52
CA VAL A 184 3.85 4.90 -8.74
C VAL A 184 4.58 3.83 -9.55
N GLY A 185 5.29 2.91 -8.90
CA GLY A 185 5.98 1.80 -9.55
C GLY A 185 5.00 0.86 -10.27
N VAL A 186 3.89 0.50 -9.61
CA VAL A 186 2.84 -0.32 -10.24
C VAL A 186 2.21 0.40 -11.43
N ASP A 187 1.92 1.70 -11.32
CA ASP A 187 1.36 2.47 -12.44
C ASP A 187 2.33 2.49 -13.64
N ARG A 188 3.63 2.70 -13.41
CA ARG A 188 4.65 2.63 -14.46
C ARG A 188 4.75 1.21 -15.07
N LEU A 189 4.65 0.15 -14.27
CA LEU A 189 4.62 -1.24 -14.77
C LEU A 189 3.41 -1.50 -15.66
N ILE A 190 2.22 -1.04 -15.27
CA ILE A 190 0.98 -1.19 -16.05
C ILE A 190 1.13 -0.57 -17.45
N HIS A 191 1.88 0.53 -17.55
CA HIS A 191 2.11 1.26 -18.81
C HIS A 191 3.40 0.88 -19.53
N HIS A 192 4.21 -0.02 -18.97
CA HIS A 192 5.49 -0.41 -19.56
C HIS A 192 5.31 -1.14 -20.92
N PRO A 193 6.18 -0.89 -21.92
CA PRO A 193 6.21 -1.68 -23.16
C PRO A 193 6.49 -3.16 -22.85
N GLY A 194 5.48 -4.01 -22.91
CA GLY A 194 5.60 -5.42 -22.51
C GLY A 194 5.04 -5.77 -21.13
N ALA A 195 4.28 -4.87 -20.50
CA ALA A 195 3.59 -5.09 -19.23
C ALA A 195 2.88 -6.46 -19.14
N MET A 196 2.23 -6.90 -20.23
CA MET A 196 1.53 -8.19 -20.27
C MET A 196 2.49 -9.39 -20.14
N ALA A 197 3.62 -9.36 -20.84
CA ALA A 197 4.61 -10.44 -20.77
C ALA A 197 5.22 -10.48 -19.36
N LEU A 198 5.62 -9.30 -18.84
CA LEU A 198 6.14 -9.17 -17.48
C LEU A 198 5.16 -9.67 -16.42
N LEU A 199 3.87 -9.32 -16.55
CA LEU A 199 2.83 -9.80 -15.63
C LEU A 199 2.69 -11.32 -15.67
N CYS A 200 2.61 -11.91 -16.86
CA CYS A 200 2.48 -13.37 -16.99
C CYS A 200 3.71 -14.10 -16.46
N ASP A 201 4.92 -13.61 -16.75
CA ASP A 201 6.16 -14.24 -16.29
C ASP A 201 6.32 -14.08 -14.76
N GLY A 202 6.03 -12.90 -14.24
CA GLY A 202 6.01 -12.60 -12.82
C GLY A 202 5.05 -13.51 -12.04
N LEU A 203 3.81 -13.67 -12.51
CA LEU A 203 2.84 -14.56 -11.86
C LEU A 203 3.28 -16.05 -11.89
N ARG A 204 4.11 -16.48 -12.84
CA ARG A 204 4.60 -17.86 -12.93
C ARG A 204 5.84 -18.13 -12.08
N GLU A 205 6.74 -17.16 -12.01
CA GLU A 205 8.15 -17.39 -11.61
C GLU A 205 8.57 -16.63 -10.35
N SER A 206 7.86 -15.57 -9.96
CA SER A 206 8.24 -14.75 -8.81
C SER A 206 8.08 -15.47 -7.47
N ASP A 207 8.82 -14.98 -6.48
CA ASP A 207 8.61 -15.31 -5.07
C ASP A 207 7.35 -14.64 -4.49
N THR A 208 7.05 -14.95 -3.23
CA THR A 208 5.89 -14.43 -2.50
C THR A 208 5.85 -12.90 -2.44
N ASP A 209 7.01 -12.23 -2.28
CA ASP A 209 7.06 -10.77 -2.11
C ASP A 209 6.79 -10.04 -3.44
N GLU A 210 7.35 -10.56 -4.52
CA GLU A 210 7.10 -10.05 -5.86
C GLU A 210 5.68 -10.38 -6.35
N TRP A 211 5.11 -11.50 -5.93
CA TRP A 211 3.72 -11.84 -6.23
C TRP A 211 2.73 -10.77 -5.81
N ALA A 212 2.92 -10.17 -4.63
CA ALA A 212 2.07 -9.07 -4.17
C ALA A 212 2.14 -7.84 -5.10
N THR A 213 3.28 -7.61 -5.75
CA THR A 213 3.44 -6.58 -6.78
C THR A 213 2.62 -6.91 -8.02
N TRP A 214 2.72 -8.15 -8.52
CA TRP A 214 1.98 -8.58 -9.70
C TRP A 214 0.47 -8.63 -9.50
N LEU A 215 0.00 -8.96 -8.29
CA LEU A 215 -1.41 -8.85 -7.95
C LEU A 215 -1.90 -7.40 -7.96
N ALA A 216 -1.08 -6.43 -7.54
CA ALA A 216 -1.42 -5.02 -7.65
C ALA A 216 -1.48 -4.55 -9.12
N VAL A 217 -0.51 -4.99 -9.95
CA VAL A 217 -0.52 -4.75 -11.41
C VAL A 217 -1.78 -5.35 -12.06
N LEU A 218 -2.15 -6.57 -11.69
CA LEU A 218 -3.37 -7.22 -12.18
C LEU A 218 -4.63 -6.47 -11.73
N ARG A 219 -4.70 -6.07 -10.46
CA ARG A 219 -5.85 -5.37 -9.88
C ARG A 219 -6.11 -4.02 -10.55
N TRP A 220 -5.07 -3.21 -10.73
CA TRP A 220 -5.21 -1.85 -11.24
C TRP A 220 -4.97 -1.74 -12.75
N GLY A 221 -4.54 -2.82 -13.39
CA GLY A 221 -4.31 -2.89 -14.83
C GLY A 221 -5.58 -2.95 -15.68
N ARG A 222 -5.36 -3.03 -16.99
CA ARG A 222 -6.41 -3.22 -18.01
C ARG A 222 -7.06 -4.61 -17.90
N PRO A 223 -8.27 -4.81 -18.47
CA PRO A 223 -9.10 -5.98 -18.18
C PRO A 223 -8.33 -7.29 -18.28
N PRO A 224 -8.56 -8.21 -17.34
CA PRO A 224 -7.84 -9.46 -17.26
C PRO A 224 -8.05 -10.27 -18.53
N ARG A 225 -6.95 -10.77 -19.09
CA ARG A 225 -6.97 -11.67 -20.24
C ARG A 225 -6.85 -13.10 -19.74
N ARG A 226 -7.43 -14.05 -20.48
CA ARG A 226 -7.36 -15.48 -20.15
C ARG A 226 -5.92 -15.98 -20.00
N GLU A 227 -4.98 -15.43 -20.76
CA GLU A 227 -3.54 -15.73 -20.65
C GLU A 227 -2.95 -15.36 -19.28
N VAL A 228 -3.40 -14.26 -18.67
CA VAL A 228 -2.96 -13.83 -17.34
C VAL A 228 -3.55 -14.73 -16.25
N ILE A 229 -4.81 -15.12 -16.39
CA ILE A 229 -5.46 -16.03 -15.44
C ILE A 229 -4.85 -17.43 -15.52
N ALA A 230 -4.47 -17.89 -16.71
CA ALA A 230 -3.72 -19.14 -16.88
C ALA A 230 -2.34 -19.05 -16.21
N ALA A 231 -1.59 -17.95 -16.41
CA ALA A 231 -0.31 -17.72 -15.75
C ALA A 231 -0.46 -17.70 -14.21
N LEU A 232 -1.53 -17.09 -13.70
CA LEU A 232 -1.86 -17.11 -12.28
C LEU A 232 -2.13 -18.52 -11.76
N GLY A 233 -2.91 -19.32 -12.50
CA GLY A 233 -3.18 -20.72 -12.17
C GLY A 233 -1.90 -21.55 -12.10
N GLU A 234 -1.03 -21.43 -13.11
CA GLU A 234 0.29 -22.07 -13.13
C GLU A 234 1.13 -21.68 -11.92
N GLY A 235 1.19 -20.38 -11.62
CA GLY A 235 1.87 -19.84 -10.46
C GLY A 235 1.33 -20.39 -9.14
N LEU A 236 0.00 -20.45 -9.00
CA LEU A 236 -0.67 -21.00 -7.81
C LEU A 236 -0.26 -22.45 -7.56
N THR A 237 -0.01 -23.26 -8.60
CA THR A 237 0.46 -24.65 -8.42
C THR A 237 1.83 -24.76 -7.76
N ARG A 238 2.68 -23.74 -7.92
CA ARG A 238 4.04 -23.66 -7.38
C ARG A 238 4.12 -22.86 -6.08
N PHE A 239 3.08 -22.09 -5.80
CA PHE A 239 3.02 -21.18 -4.67
C PHE A 239 3.33 -21.89 -3.34
N PRO A 240 4.25 -21.33 -2.52
CA PRO A 240 4.65 -21.93 -1.26
C PRO A 240 3.47 -21.90 -0.27
N LEU A 241 3.37 -22.95 0.54
CA LEU A 241 2.36 -23.08 1.61
C LEU A 241 3.12 -23.36 2.91
N THR A 242 3.95 -22.39 3.29
CA THR A 242 4.86 -22.50 4.43
C THR A 242 4.05 -22.34 5.71
N PRO A 243 4.18 -23.22 6.72
CA PRO A 243 3.51 -22.99 8.01
C PRO A 243 3.95 -21.66 8.63
N SER A 244 2.99 -20.87 9.11
CA SER A 244 3.27 -19.61 9.80
C SER A 244 3.87 -19.87 11.18
N ALA A 245 4.97 -19.18 11.51
CA ALA A 245 5.57 -19.25 12.83
C ALA A 245 4.79 -18.44 13.89
N GLY A 246 4.05 -17.40 13.46
CA GLY A 246 3.31 -16.48 14.33
C GLY A 246 1.82 -16.78 14.43
N TRP A 247 1.26 -17.60 13.53
CA TRP A 247 -0.17 -17.87 13.46
C TRP A 247 -0.44 -19.37 13.29
N SER A 248 -0.65 -20.05 14.41
CA SER A 248 -0.88 -21.50 14.44
C SER A 248 -2.09 -21.89 13.58
N GLY A 249 -1.91 -22.90 12.72
CA GLY A 249 -2.97 -23.36 11.82
C GLY A 249 -3.11 -22.56 10.52
N HIS A 250 -2.19 -21.63 10.26
CA HIS A 250 -2.17 -20.82 9.04
C HIS A 250 -0.86 -20.97 8.28
N VAL A 251 -0.92 -20.67 6.99
CA VAL A 251 0.28 -20.51 6.15
C VAL A 251 0.81 -19.08 6.28
N GLN A 252 2.12 -18.91 6.10
CA GLN A 252 2.79 -17.61 6.14
C GLN A 252 2.19 -16.65 5.10
N GLU A 253 1.79 -17.20 3.96
CA GLU A 253 1.28 -16.46 2.80
C GLU A 253 -0.23 -16.18 2.87
N HIS A 254 -0.88 -16.39 4.02
CA HIS A 254 -2.33 -16.31 4.17
C HIS A 254 -2.95 -15.02 3.63
N LEU A 255 -2.42 -13.86 4.03
CA LEU A 255 -2.94 -12.56 3.60
C LEU A 255 -2.78 -12.33 2.10
N LEU A 256 -1.70 -12.82 1.51
CA LEU A 256 -1.46 -12.71 0.07
C LEU A 256 -2.46 -13.55 -0.72
N ILE A 257 -2.79 -14.76 -0.23
CA ILE A 257 -3.81 -15.62 -0.83
C ILE A 257 -5.20 -14.96 -0.74
N LEU A 258 -5.55 -14.35 0.39
CA LEU A 258 -6.80 -13.59 0.51
C LEU A 258 -6.84 -12.42 -0.46
N GLY A 259 -5.72 -11.68 -0.61
CA GLY A 259 -5.57 -10.61 -1.59
C GLY A 259 -5.86 -11.09 -3.02
N LEU A 260 -5.29 -12.23 -3.41
CA LEU A 260 -5.54 -12.87 -4.71
C LEU A 260 -7.02 -13.20 -4.93
N LEU A 261 -7.65 -13.85 -3.95
CA LEU A 261 -9.07 -14.23 -4.06
C LEU A 261 -9.96 -13.00 -4.22
N ASN A 262 -9.67 -11.93 -3.46
CA ASN A 262 -10.35 -10.65 -3.59
C ASN A 262 -10.14 -10.02 -4.97
N VAL A 263 -8.93 -10.12 -5.56
CA VAL A 263 -8.66 -9.62 -6.91
C VAL A 263 -9.50 -10.38 -7.95
N LEU A 264 -9.59 -11.71 -7.85
CA LEU A 264 -10.41 -12.50 -8.78
C LEU A 264 -11.90 -12.09 -8.74
N VAL A 265 -12.45 -11.89 -7.54
CA VAL A 265 -13.83 -11.42 -7.37
C VAL A 265 -13.99 -9.99 -7.90
N HIS A 266 -13.10 -9.08 -7.52
CA HIS A 266 -13.15 -7.67 -7.92
C HIS A 266 -13.11 -7.50 -9.44
N LEU A 267 -12.27 -8.29 -10.10
CA LEU A 267 -12.13 -8.27 -11.56
C LEU A 267 -13.23 -9.04 -12.30
N HIS A 268 -14.20 -9.62 -11.59
CA HIS A 268 -15.32 -10.36 -12.17
C HIS A 268 -14.84 -11.46 -13.12
N ILE A 269 -13.81 -12.22 -12.71
CA ILE A 269 -13.23 -13.27 -13.54
C ILE A 269 -14.28 -14.37 -13.83
N PRO A 270 -14.52 -14.74 -15.10
CA PRO A 270 -15.42 -15.83 -15.43
C PRO A 270 -14.98 -17.13 -14.74
N ALA A 271 -15.92 -17.81 -14.08
CA ALA A 271 -15.59 -19.02 -13.31
C ALA A 271 -14.88 -20.09 -14.15
N ASP A 272 -15.25 -20.24 -15.42
CA ASP A 272 -14.64 -21.23 -16.34
C ASP A 272 -13.15 -20.97 -16.64
N TRP A 273 -12.64 -19.77 -16.33
CA TRP A 273 -11.23 -19.44 -16.54
C TRP A 273 -10.32 -19.94 -15.42
N CYS A 274 -10.82 -20.10 -14.19
CA CYS A 274 -9.98 -20.40 -13.02
C CYS A 274 -10.54 -21.47 -12.07
N GLU A 275 -11.75 -21.99 -12.28
CA GLU A 275 -12.38 -22.97 -11.38
C GLU A 275 -11.53 -24.24 -11.17
N GLY A 276 -10.92 -24.74 -12.24
CA GLY A 276 -10.03 -25.90 -12.18
C GLY A 276 -8.83 -25.63 -11.27
N ASP A 277 -8.16 -24.50 -11.48
CA ASP A 277 -6.97 -24.10 -10.74
C ASP A 277 -7.28 -23.80 -9.27
N LEU A 278 -8.40 -23.11 -8.99
CA LEU A 278 -8.84 -22.84 -7.62
C LEU A 278 -9.20 -24.12 -6.86
N ARG A 279 -9.81 -25.10 -7.52
CA ARG A 279 -10.07 -26.42 -6.92
C ARG A 279 -8.77 -27.14 -6.58
N THR A 280 -7.83 -27.20 -7.52
CA THR A 280 -6.52 -27.81 -7.29
C THR A 280 -5.74 -27.09 -6.18
N PHE A 281 -5.80 -25.76 -6.15
CA PHE A 281 -5.18 -24.96 -5.10
C PHE A 281 -5.82 -25.22 -3.73
N GLN A 282 -7.16 -25.28 -3.66
CA GLN A 282 -7.90 -25.62 -2.44
C GLN A 282 -7.48 -26.97 -1.87
N GLU A 283 -7.33 -28.00 -2.72
CA GLU A 283 -6.85 -29.32 -2.32
C GLU A 283 -5.44 -29.27 -1.73
N ARG A 284 -4.54 -28.44 -2.31
CA ARG A 284 -3.18 -28.24 -1.79
C ARG A 284 -3.17 -27.50 -0.45
N VAL A 285 -4.03 -26.52 -0.25
CA VAL A 285 -4.19 -25.80 1.03
C VAL A 285 -4.81 -26.72 2.10
N GLY A 286 -5.53 -27.76 1.69
CA GLY A 286 -6.20 -28.72 2.57
C GLY A 286 -5.32 -29.24 3.72
N ARG A 287 -5.92 -29.30 4.92
CA ARG A 287 -5.29 -29.64 6.21
C ARG A 287 -4.19 -28.69 6.72
N ARG A 288 -3.77 -27.69 5.93
CA ARG A 288 -2.76 -26.69 6.34
C ARG A 288 -3.39 -25.42 6.88
N ASP A 289 -4.46 -24.95 6.24
CA ASP A 289 -5.18 -23.73 6.63
C ASP A 289 -6.67 -23.88 6.27
N TRP A 290 -7.51 -24.14 7.28
CA TRP A 290 -8.94 -24.40 7.06
C TRP A 290 -9.73 -23.13 6.71
N ASP A 291 -9.26 -21.97 7.16
CA ASP A 291 -9.90 -20.70 6.88
C ASP A 291 -9.72 -20.35 5.40
N LEU A 292 -8.51 -20.54 4.85
CA LEU A 292 -8.30 -20.38 3.41
C LEU A 292 -9.14 -21.36 2.58
N VAL A 293 -9.33 -22.60 3.03
CA VAL A 293 -10.23 -23.55 2.32
C VAL A 293 -11.66 -22.99 2.25
N ALA A 294 -12.15 -22.37 3.32
CA ALA A 294 -13.47 -21.75 3.37
C ALA A 294 -13.54 -20.51 2.46
N GLU A 295 -12.51 -19.67 2.45
CA GLU A 295 -12.41 -18.47 1.61
C GLU A 295 -12.32 -18.79 0.11
N ILE A 296 -11.53 -19.81 -0.27
CA ILE A 296 -11.48 -20.31 -1.66
C ILE A 296 -12.87 -20.82 -2.08
N SER A 297 -13.55 -21.57 -1.20
CA SER A 297 -14.91 -22.05 -1.47
C SER A 297 -15.92 -20.90 -1.67
N ARG A 298 -15.81 -19.84 -0.86
CA ARG A 298 -16.66 -18.65 -0.98
C ARG A 298 -16.39 -17.92 -2.29
N THR A 299 -15.12 -17.76 -2.65
CA THR A 299 -14.68 -17.12 -3.89
C THR A 299 -15.23 -17.86 -5.10
N ARG A 300 -15.05 -19.18 -5.18
CA ARG A 300 -15.60 -20.02 -6.25
C ARG A 300 -17.12 -19.86 -6.42
N ARG A 301 -17.87 -19.89 -5.31
CA ARG A 301 -19.32 -19.64 -5.35
C ARG A 301 -19.68 -18.25 -5.85
N THR A 302 -18.90 -17.23 -5.48
CA THR A 302 -19.13 -15.84 -5.91
C THR A 302 -18.88 -15.71 -7.42
N LEU A 303 -17.76 -16.24 -7.92
CA LEU A 303 -17.44 -16.21 -9.35
C LEU A 303 -18.45 -16.97 -10.20
N ALA A 304 -19.09 -18.03 -9.66
CA ALA A 304 -20.15 -18.76 -10.36
C ALA A 304 -21.48 -17.96 -10.50
N THR A 305 -21.62 -16.83 -9.81
CA THR A 305 -22.81 -15.95 -9.88
C THR A 305 -22.62 -14.71 -10.74
N VAL A 306 -21.40 -14.47 -11.19
CA VAL A 306 -20.98 -13.36 -12.07
C VAL A 306 -21.04 -13.83 -13.52
#